data_AF-A0AAD0VT61-F1
#
_entry.id   AF-A0AAD0VT61-F1
#
_cell.length_a   1.000
_cell.length_b   1.000
_cell.length_c   1.000
_cell.angle_alpha   90.00
_cell.angle_beta   90.00
_cell.angle_gamma   90.00
#
_symmetry.space_group_name_H-M   'P 1'
#
loop_
_entity.id
_entity.type
_entity.pdbx_description
1 polymer ?
#
loop_
_entity_poly.entity_id
_entity_poly.type
_entity_poly.pdbx_seq_one_letter_code
_entity_poly.pdbx_strand_id
1 'polypeptide(L)' 'MAKAEKEASSDGTGQVIAAELVPAKPITFRDKEYSERILLLRDWRELRVKRARVTVQADDAVAIAFLRKRPDFEQLQE' A
#
# COMPACT_ATOMS: atom_id res chain seq x y z
N MET A 1 37.88 40.95 1.52
CA MET A 1 36.91 41.80 2.24
C MET A 1 35.54 41.16 2.13
N ALA A 2 34.95 40.84 3.30
CA ALA A 2 33.52 40.72 3.65
C ALA A 2 32.53 40.04 2.66
N LYS A 3 31.67 39.09 3.05
CA LYS A 3 30.87 39.03 4.28
C LYS A 3 30.43 37.58 4.59
N ALA A 4 30.55 37.18 5.86
CA ALA A 4 29.67 36.22 6.52
C ALA A 4 28.28 36.89 6.69
N GLU A 5 27.14 36.25 6.92
CA GLU A 5 26.71 35.34 7.99
C GLU A 5 25.18 35.22 7.77
N LYS A 6 24.54 34.11 8.15
CA LYS A 6 23.56 34.10 9.25
C LYS A 6 22.80 32.78 9.31
N GLU A 7 23.02 32.11 10.43
CA GLU A 7 22.31 30.94 10.94
C GLU A 7 20.90 31.31 11.44
N ALA A 8 20.01 30.33 11.38
CA ALA A 8 18.83 30.11 12.24
C ALA A 8 18.26 28.74 11.79
N SER A 9 18.30 27.60 12.50
CA SER A 9 17.99 27.30 13.92
C SER A 9 16.70 28.02 14.36
N SER A 10 15.62 27.39 14.81
CA SER A 10 15.36 26.02 15.23
C SER A 10 13.84 25.81 15.31
N ASP A 11 13.46 24.55 15.49
CA ASP A 11 12.29 24.08 16.23
C ASP A 11 10.88 24.18 15.63
N GLY A 12 10.40 23.02 15.23
CA GLY A 12 8.98 22.73 15.04
C GLY A 12 8.78 21.26 15.36
N THR A 13 8.75 20.96 16.65
CA THR A 13 8.42 19.65 17.24
C THR A 13 7.09 19.12 16.69
N GLY A 14 7.14 18.45 15.55
CA GLY A 14 6.11 17.53 15.09
C GLY A 14 6.41 16.19 15.73
N GLN A 15 5.82 15.94 16.89
CA GLN A 15 5.77 14.63 17.51
C GLN A 15 5.17 13.66 16.49
N VAL A 16 6.02 13.03 15.68
CA VAL A 16 5.66 11.84 14.92
C VAL A 16 5.46 10.78 15.98
N ILE A 17 4.22 10.73 16.46
CA ILE A 17 3.64 9.54 17.07
C ILE A 17 4.00 8.39 16.15
N ALA A 18 5.07 7.68 16.51
CA ALA A 18 5.28 6.32 16.10
C ALA A 18 4.13 5.56 16.76
N ALA A 19 2.95 5.66 16.14
CA ALA A 19 1.94 4.65 16.33
C ALA A 19 2.66 3.36 16.01
N GLU A 20 2.82 2.50 17.01
CA GLU A 20 3.11 1.10 16.78
C GLU A 20 2.01 0.62 15.83
N LEU A 21 2.32 0.66 14.52
CA LEU A 21 1.49 0.08 13.49
C LEU A 21 1.58 -1.41 13.75
N VAL A 22 0.66 -1.90 14.58
CA VAL A 22 0.39 -3.32 14.68
C VAL A 22 0.35 -3.83 13.25
N PRO A 23 1.23 -4.76 12.85
CA PRO A 23 1.34 -5.15 11.45
C PRO A 23 -0.01 -5.73 11.04
N ALA A 24 -0.75 -4.99 10.23
CA ALA A 24 -2.08 -5.40 9.82
C ALA A 24 -1.92 -6.65 8.95
N LYS A 25 -2.67 -7.71 9.30
CA LYS A 25 -2.57 -9.00 8.60
C LYS A 25 -2.86 -8.79 7.12
N PRO A 26 -1.99 -9.26 6.20
CA PRO A 26 -2.23 -9.12 4.76
C PRO A 26 -3.57 -9.73 4.37
N ILE A 27 -4.19 -9.15 3.34
CA ILE A 27 -5.48 -9.60 2.81
C ILE A 27 -5.24 -10.36 1.52
N THR A 28 -5.75 -11.58 1.45
CA THR A 28 -5.67 -12.41 0.25
C THR A 28 -7.01 -12.38 -0.51
N PHE A 29 -6.93 -12.25 -1.83
CA PHE A 29 -8.06 -12.39 -2.74
C PHE A 29 -7.85 -13.58 -3.67
N ARG A 30 -8.93 -14.28 -3.98
CA ARG A 30 -8.99 -15.30 -5.03
C ARG A 30 -9.46 -14.67 -6.33
N ASP A 31 -8.70 -14.94 -7.38
CA ASP A 31 -9.07 -14.71 -8.76
C ASP A 31 -9.93 -15.87 -9.26
N LYS A 32 -11.11 -15.58 -9.79
CA LYS A 32 -12.03 -16.61 -10.30
C LYS A 32 -11.86 -16.90 -11.79
N GLU A 33 -11.16 -16.04 -12.51
CA GLU A 33 -11.07 -16.08 -13.98
C GLU A 33 -9.71 -16.56 -14.46
N TYR A 34 -8.62 -16.17 -13.76
CA TYR A 34 -7.26 -16.52 -14.16
C TYR A 34 -6.44 -17.13 -13.02
N SER A 35 -5.60 -18.10 -13.37
CA SER A 35 -4.61 -18.65 -12.44
C SER A 35 -3.37 -17.75 -12.29
N GLU A 36 -3.04 -16.98 -13.32
CA GLU A 36 -1.93 -16.02 -13.32
C GLU A 36 -2.27 -14.81 -14.21
N ARG A 37 -2.01 -13.59 -13.70
CA ARG A 37 -2.05 -12.34 -14.48
C ARG A 37 -1.38 -11.20 -13.72
N ILE A 38 -1.10 -10.12 -14.43
CA ILE A 38 -0.62 -8.86 -13.86
C ILE A 38 -1.76 -7.85 -13.96
N LEU A 39 -2.08 -7.19 -12.86
CA LEU A 39 -3.05 -6.10 -12.79
C LEU A 39 -2.28 -4.79 -12.61
N LEU A 40 -2.58 -3.80 -13.45
CA LEU A 40 -2.01 -2.47 -13.32
C LEU A 40 -3.01 -1.56 -12.59
N LEU A 41 -2.58 -1.01 -11.46
CA LEU A 41 -3.30 0.00 -10.71
C LEU A 41 -3.11 1.39 -11.36
N ARG A 42 -3.94 2.36 -10.98
CA ARG A 42 -3.88 3.73 -11.53
C ARG A 42 -2.61 4.49 -11.18
N ASP A 43 -1.97 4.10 -10.08
CA ASP A 43 -0.68 4.62 -9.63
C ASP A 43 0.51 3.85 -10.23
N TRP A 44 0.27 3.12 -11.33
CA TRP A 44 1.25 2.32 -12.06
C TRP A 44 1.86 1.16 -11.27
N ARG A 45 1.31 0.83 -10.10
CA ARG A 45 1.72 -0.35 -9.34
C ARG A 45 1.16 -1.62 -9.97
N GLU A 46 1.97 -2.67 -9.96
CA GLU A 46 1.58 -4.00 -10.42
C GLU A 46 1.11 -4.86 -9.25
N LEU A 47 -0.06 -5.49 -9.38
CA LEU A 47 -0.47 -6.61 -8.54
C LEU A 47 -0.35 -7.91 -9.33
N ARG A 48 0.39 -8.88 -8.80
CA ARG A 48 0.59 -10.18 -9.45
C ARG A 48 -0.35 -11.21 -8.86
N VAL A 49 -1.18 -11.79 -9.72
CA VAL A 49 -1.96 -12.97 -9.40
C VAL A 49 -1.09 -14.19 -9.69
N LYS A 50 -0.97 -15.08 -8.70
CA LYS A 50 -0.26 -16.37 -8.81
C LYS A 50 -1.10 -17.44 -8.15
N ARG A 51 -1.26 -18.60 -8.81
CA ARG A 51 -2.13 -19.70 -8.35
C ARG A 51 -3.54 -19.22 -7.99
N ALA A 52 -4.09 -18.35 -8.84
CA ALA A 52 -5.39 -17.70 -8.65
C ALA A 52 -5.50 -16.88 -7.36
N ARG A 53 -4.38 -16.39 -6.80
CA ARG A 53 -4.36 -15.60 -5.57
C ARG A 53 -3.53 -14.34 -5.74
N VAL A 54 -3.95 -13.28 -5.07
CA VAL A 54 -3.19 -12.04 -4.89
C VAL A 54 -3.29 -11.62 -3.43
N THR A 55 -2.16 -11.30 -2.82
CA THR A 55 -2.10 -10.84 -1.43
C THR A 55 -1.64 -9.40 -1.42
N VAL A 56 -2.33 -8.56 -0.66
CA VAL A 56 -2.06 -7.13 -0.53
C VAL A 56 -1.94 -6.79 0.95
N GLN A 57 -1.16 -5.75 1.27
CA GLN A 57 -1.07 -5.26 2.64
C GLN A 57 -2.44 -4.71 3.06
N ALA A 58 -2.82 -4.93 4.31
CA ALA A 58 -4.12 -4.46 4.83
C ALA A 58 -4.21 -2.92 4.87
N ASP A 59 -3.08 -2.23 4.86
CA ASP A 59 -2.97 -0.77 4.82
C ASP A 59 -3.05 -0.21 3.38
N ASP A 60 -2.98 -1.07 2.35
CA ASP A 60 -3.06 -0.65 0.95
C ASP A 60 -4.51 -0.49 0.50
N ALA A 61 -5.13 0.60 0.96
CA ALA A 61 -6.52 0.92 0.66
C ALA A 61 -6.78 1.02 -0.86
N VAL A 62 -5.79 1.42 -1.66
CA VAL A 62 -5.92 1.53 -3.12
C VAL A 62 -6.06 0.15 -3.76
N ALA A 63 -5.17 -0.79 -3.41
CA ALA A 63 -5.23 -2.15 -3.92
C ALA A 63 -6.50 -2.89 -3.46
N ILE A 64 -6.87 -2.73 -2.18
CA ILE A 64 -8.08 -3.34 -1.62
C ILE A 64 -9.34 -2.81 -2.33
N ALA A 65 -9.45 -1.49 -2.51
CA ALA A 65 -10.60 -0.90 -3.20
C ALA A 65 -10.68 -1.32 -4.67
N PHE A 66 -9.53 -1.47 -5.33
CA PHE A 66 -9.46 -1.95 -6.71
C PHE A 66 -9.98 -3.39 -6.83
N LEU A 67 -9.52 -4.30 -5.97
CA LEU A 67 -9.93 -5.71 -5.98
C LEU A 67 -11.38 -5.90 -5.56
N ARG A 68 -11.88 -5.15 -4.57
CA ARG A 68 -13.29 -5.25 -4.11
C ARG A 68 -14.33 -4.76 -5.13
N LYS A 69 -13.95 -3.86 -6.04
CA LYS A 69 -14.85 -3.38 -7.10
C LYS A 69 -15.04 -4.39 -8.23
N ARG A 70 -14.28 -5.47 -8.23
CA ARG A 70 -14.21 -6.43 -9.32
C ARG A 70 -14.98 -7.70 -8.98
N PRO A 71 -15.99 -8.09 -9.78
CA PRO A 71 -16.80 -9.28 -9.50
C PRO A 71 -16.03 -10.59 -9.68
N ASP A 72 -14.91 -10.57 -10.40
CA ASP A 72 -14.01 -11.69 -10.64
C ASP A 72 -13.03 -11.95 -9.49
N PHE A 73 -12.99 -11.09 -8.46
CA PHE A 73 -12.23 -11.32 -7.24
C PHE A 73 -13.13 -11.61 -6.04
N GLU A 74 -12.67 -12.49 -5.17
CA GLU A 74 -13.31 -12.82 -3.90
C GLU A 74 -12.29 -12.66 -2.78
N GLN A 75 -12.64 -11.93 -1.72
CA GLN A 75 -11.76 -11.81 -0.56
C GLN A 75 -11.79 -13.12 0.23
N LEU A 76 -10.62 -13.71 0.48
CA LEU A 76 -10.49 -14.87 1.34
C LEU A 76 -10.36 -14.41 2.80
N GLN A 77 -11.20 -14.96 3.68
CA GLN A 77 -11.01 -14.84 5.12
C GLN A 77 -10.02 -15.93 5.54
N GLU A 78 -8.84 -15.54 6.03
CA GLU A 78 -7.84 -16.45 6.61
C GLU A 78 -7.89 -16.48 8.13
#